data_AF-B9SGH4-F1
#
_entry.id   AF-B9SGH4-F1
#
_cell.length_a   1.000
_cell.length_b   1.000
_cell.length_c   1.000
_cell.angle_alpha   90.00
_cell.angle_beta   90.00
_cell.angle_gamma   90.00
#
_symmetry.space_group_name_H-M   'P 1'
#
loop_
_entity.id
_entity.type
_entity.pdbx_description
1 polymer ?
#
loop_
_entity_poly.entity_id
_entity_poly.type
_entity_poly.pdbx_seq_one_letter_code
_entity_poly.pdbx_strand_id
1 'polypeptide(L)'
;MMGGQFSKKKGVANPTPPPPPPPPLKINSNSQYTADLTSYEDACMLDPDLQAFDTTLHERTNRVLNSLSTGVEVRSLSFNSLKEVTNCLLDMNQDVVNVILQCKEDIWDNKELSALVKEYFESSAKTLDFCAALESCLKRARNSQLIIQVALRRFEEEVALHDGVVETKYVKTLEELRNFKAAGDPFTDEFYILFQSVYRQQVSMLQKLQLRKKKLDKKMKSMAVPIVVDKWCNSLWNGYMKALKGQKELVISLQVGTFIVIQDMDNIRILVNKLEAEIDALLQNVNIAVINEDAFEIVKIVIDDIKKKLEGFMQTIEDLGEHASKCSHDIRQARTVILQRIIRYPDR
;
A
#
# COMPACT_ATOMS: atom_id res chain seq x y z
N MET A 1 14.10 46.23 -62.62
CA MET A 1 12.72 46.27 -62.07
C MET A 1 12.51 45.02 -61.23
N MET A 2 11.99 45.18 -60.00
CA MET A 2 11.63 44.13 -59.01
C MET A 2 12.86 43.36 -58.45
N GLY A 3 13.16 43.26 -57.15
CA GLY A 3 12.38 43.43 -55.92
C GLY A 3 12.44 42.11 -55.12
N GLY A 4 13.13 42.07 -53.97
CA GLY A 4 13.21 40.86 -53.14
C GLY A 4 14.14 40.98 -51.93
N GLN A 5 13.55 41.02 -50.73
CA GLN A 5 14.11 41.44 -49.44
C GLN A 5 15.14 40.49 -48.80
N PHE A 6 16.19 41.07 -48.20
CA PHE A 6 16.96 40.46 -47.12
C PHE A 6 16.30 40.79 -45.77
N SER A 7 15.83 39.78 -45.04
CA SER A 7 15.35 39.93 -43.66
C SER A 7 16.45 39.59 -42.65
N LYS A 8 16.70 40.55 -41.75
CA LYS A 8 17.68 40.54 -40.66
C LYS A 8 17.33 39.53 -39.56
N LYS A 9 18.40 39.01 -38.95
CA LYS A 9 18.45 38.17 -37.72
C LYS A 9 17.54 38.71 -36.61
N LYS A 10 16.66 37.85 -36.08
CA LYS A 10 15.98 38.06 -34.78
C LYS A 10 16.98 37.85 -33.65
N GLY A 11 17.13 38.87 -32.80
CA GLY A 11 17.84 38.79 -31.53
C GLY A 11 17.11 37.87 -30.55
N VAL A 12 17.90 37.07 -29.84
CA VAL A 12 17.48 36.22 -28.73
C VAL A 12 17.05 37.13 -27.57
N ALA A 13 15.80 37.03 -27.15
CA ALA A 13 15.32 37.69 -25.94
C ALA A 13 15.89 36.97 -24.71
N ASN A 14 16.47 37.73 -23.78
CA ASN A 14 16.94 37.20 -22.50
C ASN A 14 15.76 36.59 -21.70
N PRO A 15 15.99 35.48 -20.97
CA PRO A 15 14.95 34.91 -20.12
C PRO A 15 14.59 35.88 -18.99
N THR A 16 13.30 36.12 -18.81
CA THR A 16 12.73 36.91 -17.72
C THR A 16 13.17 36.35 -16.36
N PRO A 17 13.57 37.18 -15.38
CA PRO A 17 13.95 36.70 -14.06
C PRO A 17 12.73 36.08 -13.37
N PRO A 18 12.95 35.07 -12.49
CA PRO A 18 11.86 34.46 -11.75
C PRO A 18 11.17 35.50 -10.85
N PRO A 19 9.85 35.36 -10.62
CA PRO A 19 9.11 36.27 -9.75
C PRO A 19 9.72 36.24 -8.34
N PRO A 20 9.71 37.38 -7.62
CA PRO A 20 10.20 37.44 -6.26
C PRO A 20 9.41 36.47 -5.36
N PRO A 21 10.06 35.87 -4.35
CA PRO A 21 9.37 34.99 -3.41
C PRO A 21 8.20 35.76 -2.76
N PRO A 22 7.06 35.08 -2.52
CA PRO A 22 5.94 35.70 -1.83
C PRO A 22 6.41 36.20 -0.46
N PRO A 23 5.92 37.37 -0.01
CA PRO A 23 6.25 37.87 1.32
C PRO A 23 5.87 36.81 2.36
N PRO A 24 6.67 36.64 3.43
CA PRO A 24 6.37 35.68 4.48
C PRO A 24 4.94 35.93 4.96
N LEU A 25 4.13 34.87 4.98
CA LEU A 25 2.78 34.90 5.51
C LEU A 25 2.84 35.48 6.92
N LYS A 26 2.39 36.73 7.08
CA LYS A 26 2.14 37.31 8.40
C LYS A 26 0.94 36.58 8.97
N ILE A 27 1.19 35.45 9.62
CA ILE A 27 0.20 34.75 10.42
C ILE A 27 -0.16 35.72 11.54
N ASN A 28 -1.31 36.39 11.37
CA ASN A 28 -1.91 37.16 12.44
C ASN A 28 -2.27 36.11 13.50
N SER A 29 -1.43 36.01 14.53
CA SER A 29 -1.57 35.00 15.57
C SER A 29 -2.82 35.31 16.35
N ASN A 30 -3.96 34.79 15.90
CA ASN A 30 -5.21 34.85 16.64
C ASN A 30 -4.94 34.19 18.00
N SER A 31 -5.15 34.95 19.09
CA SER A 31 -4.78 34.57 20.47
C SER A 31 -5.33 33.22 20.93
N GLN A 32 -6.36 32.73 20.24
CA GLN A 32 -7.01 31.46 20.50
C GLN A 32 -6.10 30.26 20.20
N TYR A 33 -5.31 30.29 19.12
CA TYR A 33 -4.40 29.20 18.77
C TYR A 33 -3.16 29.15 19.69
N THR A 34 -2.69 30.30 20.17
CA THR A 34 -1.59 30.34 21.15
C THR A 34 -2.01 29.75 22.49
N ALA A 35 -3.25 29.99 22.94
CA ALA A 35 -3.75 29.41 24.19
C ALA A 35 -3.94 27.88 24.08
N ASP A 36 -4.48 27.41 22.95
CA ASP A 36 -4.64 25.98 22.69
C ASP A 36 -3.28 25.27 22.56
N LEU A 37 -2.27 25.92 21.99
CA LEU A 37 -0.91 25.38 21.87
C LEU A 37 -0.23 25.25 23.23
N THR A 38 -0.28 26.30 24.06
CA THR A 38 0.26 26.24 25.43
C THR A 38 -0.46 25.19 26.27
N SER A 39 -1.78 25.08 26.13
CA SER A 39 -2.55 24.02 26.79
C SER A 39 -2.14 22.61 26.37
N TYR A 40 -1.83 22.41 25.08
CA TYR A 40 -1.33 21.13 24.58
C TYR A 40 0.09 20.83 25.09
N GLU A 41 0.98 21.84 25.08
CA GLU A 41 2.35 21.72 25.59
C GLU A 41 2.36 21.37 27.09
N ASP A 42 1.51 22.03 27.88
CA ASP A 42 1.32 21.72 29.29
C ASP A 42 0.79 20.29 29.49
N ALA A 43 -0.14 19.83 28.65
CA ALA A 43 -0.65 18.46 28.70
C ALA A 43 0.44 17.42 28.39
N CYS A 44 1.33 17.71 27.43
CA CYS A 44 2.48 16.84 27.11
C CYS A 44 3.46 16.72 28.29
N MET A 45 3.54 17.73 29.17
CA MET A 45 4.38 17.67 30.37
C MET A 45 3.78 16.81 31.48
N LEU A 46 2.47 16.56 31.44
CA LEU A 46 1.72 15.86 32.49
C LEU A 46 1.39 14.41 32.11
N ASP A 47 1.26 14.10 30.82
CA ASP A 47 0.91 12.78 30.30
C ASP A 47 2.12 12.16 29.55
N PRO A 48 2.78 11.13 30.13
CA PRO A 48 3.94 10.48 29.50
C PRO A 48 3.66 9.85 28.14
N ASP A 49 2.44 9.36 27.90
CA ASP A 49 2.07 8.74 26.62
C ASP A 49 1.88 9.84 25.56
N LEU A 50 1.28 10.97 25.93
CA LEU A 50 1.16 12.15 25.07
C LEU A 50 2.53 12.76 24.75
N GLN A 51 3.43 12.80 25.73
CA GLN A 51 4.82 13.26 25.54
C GLN A 51 5.59 12.39 24.53
N ALA A 52 5.45 11.07 24.65
CA ALA A 52 6.08 10.12 23.75
C ALA A 52 5.54 10.24 22.32
N PHE A 53 4.22 10.44 22.19
CA PHE A 53 3.58 10.73 20.90
C PHE A 53 4.11 12.03 20.29
N ASP A 54 4.17 13.12 21.06
CA ASP A 54 4.66 14.43 20.58
C ASP A 54 6.13 14.36 20.13
N THR A 55 6.98 13.70 20.92
CA THR A 55 8.40 13.48 20.58
C THR A 55 8.53 12.73 19.26
N THR A 56 7.76 11.66 19.10
CA THR A 56 7.75 10.84 17.87
C THR A 56 7.25 11.63 16.66
N LEU A 57 6.19 12.43 16.85
CA LEU A 57 5.65 13.33 15.84
C LEU A 57 6.72 14.34 15.40
N HIS A 58 7.43 14.95 16.35
CA HIS A 58 8.44 15.96 16.10
C HIS A 58 9.66 15.39 15.36
N GLU A 59 10.18 14.23 15.81
CA GLU A 59 11.29 13.54 15.15
C GLU A 59 10.98 13.19 13.68
N ARG A 60 9.79 12.66 13.42
CA ARG A 60 9.36 12.30 12.06
C ARG A 60 9.12 13.52 11.18
N THR A 61 8.49 14.56 11.72
CA THR A 61 8.31 15.82 11.01
C THR A 61 9.66 16.39 10.57
N ASN A 62 10.65 16.39 11.48
CA ASN A 62 12.00 16.84 11.16
C ASN A 62 12.70 15.94 10.13
N ARG A 63 12.51 14.61 10.21
CA ARG A 63 13.06 13.67 9.22
C ARG A 63 12.54 13.97 7.81
N VAL A 64 11.22 14.17 7.66
CA VAL A 64 10.61 14.55 6.38
C VAL A 64 11.12 15.90 5.91
N LEU A 65 11.17 16.91 6.79
CA LEU A 65 11.66 18.24 6.46
C LEU A 65 13.10 18.20 5.92
N ASN A 66 13.99 17.45 6.58
CA ASN A 66 15.38 17.26 6.17
C ASN A 66 15.47 16.50 4.83
N SER A 67 14.62 15.49 4.62
CA SER A 67 14.55 14.75 3.37
C SER A 67 13.97 15.56 2.20
N LEU A 68 13.13 16.55 2.46
CA LEU A 68 12.59 17.47 1.46
C LEU A 68 13.58 18.62 1.16
N SER A 69 14.31 19.09 2.17
CA SER A 69 15.31 20.16 2.05
C SER A 69 16.47 19.78 1.13
N THR A 70 16.85 18.50 1.09
CA THR A 70 17.87 17.95 0.17
C THR A 70 17.44 17.95 -1.31
N GLY A 71 16.15 18.09 -1.64
CA GLY A 71 15.66 18.19 -3.03
C GLY A 71 15.62 19.61 -3.60
N VAL A 72 15.90 20.64 -2.79
CA VAL A 72 15.78 22.05 -3.17
C VAL A 72 16.83 22.46 -4.23
N GLU A 73 17.97 21.76 -4.31
CA GLU A 73 19.02 22.03 -5.30
C GLU A 73 18.67 21.57 -6.74
N VAL A 74 17.72 20.64 -6.93
CA VAL A 74 17.45 20.00 -8.24
C VAL A 74 16.05 20.34 -8.81
N ARG A 75 15.27 21.22 -8.17
CA ARG A 75 13.86 21.54 -8.57
C ARG A 75 12.97 20.30 -8.80
N SER A 76 13.33 19.15 -8.23
CA SER A 76 12.56 17.91 -8.30
C SER A 76 12.77 17.12 -7.02
N LEU A 77 11.70 16.46 -6.54
CA LEU A 77 11.77 15.61 -5.35
C LEU A 77 12.41 14.29 -5.71
N SER A 78 13.35 13.82 -4.87
CA SER A 78 13.91 12.49 -5.04
C SER A 78 12.88 11.41 -4.71
N PHE A 79 12.99 10.25 -5.35
CA PHE A 79 12.18 9.09 -5.01
C PHE A 79 12.31 8.70 -3.52
N ASN A 80 13.49 8.90 -2.94
CA ASN A 80 13.73 8.67 -1.51
C ASN A 80 12.93 9.65 -0.63
N SER A 81 12.87 10.93 -1.00
CA SER A 81 12.06 11.94 -0.30
C SER A 81 10.58 11.62 -0.36
N LEU A 82 10.08 11.15 -1.51
CA LEU A 82 8.68 10.73 -1.65
C LEU A 82 8.35 9.49 -0.81
N LYS A 83 9.30 8.54 -0.73
CA LYS A 83 9.19 7.35 0.12
C LYS A 83 9.13 7.71 1.61
N GLU A 84 10.01 8.60 2.06
CA GLU A 84 10.02 9.10 3.45
C GLU A 84 8.72 9.81 3.82
N VAL A 85 8.19 10.69 2.96
CA VAL A 85 6.88 11.32 3.16
C VAL A 85 5.76 10.28 3.29
N THR A 86 5.77 9.27 2.41
CA THR A 86 4.74 8.23 2.41
C THR A 86 4.81 7.38 3.67
N ASN A 87 6.00 6.98 4.11
CA ASN A 87 6.20 6.24 5.36
C ASN A 87 5.76 7.06 6.57
N CYS A 88 6.14 8.34 6.65
CA CYS A 88 5.75 9.23 7.74
C CYS A 88 4.22 9.32 7.88
N LEU A 89 3.49 9.47 6.77
CA LEU A 89 2.03 9.50 6.80
C LEU A 89 1.42 8.18 7.30
N LEU A 90 2.03 7.04 6.97
CA LEU A 90 1.56 5.72 7.43
C LEU A 90 1.84 5.48 8.91
N ASP A 91 3.04 5.85 9.35
CA ASP A 91 3.46 5.69 10.75
C ASP A 91 2.66 6.62 11.66
N MET A 92 2.41 7.88 11.23
CA MET A 92 1.50 8.80 11.93
C MET A 92 0.10 8.22 12.03
N ASN A 93 -0.41 7.59 10.96
CA ASN A 93 -1.72 6.94 10.99
C ASN A 93 -1.78 5.75 11.97
N GLN A 94 -0.66 5.09 12.27
CA GLN A 94 -0.61 4.02 13.27
C GLN A 94 -0.54 4.58 14.69
N ASP A 95 0.23 5.63 14.93
CA ASP A 95 0.35 6.21 16.28
C ASP A 95 -0.92 6.97 16.69
N VAL A 96 -1.57 7.66 15.75
CA VAL A 96 -2.89 8.26 15.98
C VAL A 96 -3.92 7.19 16.35
N VAL A 97 -3.88 6.00 15.73
CA VAL A 97 -4.73 4.87 16.14
C VAL A 97 -4.45 4.49 17.58
N ASN A 98 -3.18 4.32 17.95
CA ASN A 98 -2.79 3.87 19.28
C ASN A 98 -3.26 4.86 20.36
N VAL A 99 -2.99 6.15 20.17
CA VAL A 99 -3.42 7.22 21.09
C VAL A 99 -4.94 7.26 21.21
N ILE A 100 -5.68 7.24 20.09
CA ILE A 100 -7.16 7.25 20.13
C ILE A 100 -7.71 6.03 20.87
N LEU A 101 -7.12 4.85 20.65
CA LEU A 101 -7.56 3.62 21.32
C LEU A 101 -7.28 3.67 22.82
N GLN A 102 -6.14 4.23 23.25
CA GLN A 102 -5.83 4.45 24.67
C GLN A 102 -6.79 5.46 25.30
N CYS A 103 -7.00 6.62 24.68
CA CYS A 103 -7.91 7.64 25.19
C CYS A 103 -9.37 7.18 25.28
N LYS A 104 -9.79 6.20 24.47
CA LYS A 104 -11.16 5.67 24.44
C LYS A 104 -11.30 4.34 25.19
N GLU A 105 -10.24 3.82 25.79
CA GLU A 105 -10.26 2.53 26.50
C GLU A 105 -11.21 2.56 27.70
N ASP A 106 -11.23 3.66 28.46
CA ASP A 106 -12.11 3.86 29.62
C ASP A 106 -13.58 4.11 29.24
N ILE A 107 -13.83 4.57 28.00
CA ILE A 107 -15.18 4.88 27.49
C ILE A 107 -15.89 3.61 27.02
N TRP A 108 -15.12 2.58 26.66
CA TRP A 108 -15.65 1.28 26.28
C TRP A 108 -15.79 0.37 27.48
N ASP A 109 -16.91 0.54 28.20
CA ASP A 109 -17.44 -0.35 29.24
C ASP A 109 -17.60 -1.84 28.82
N ASN A 110 -17.17 -2.19 27.61
CA ASN A 110 -17.17 -3.53 27.05
C ASN A 110 -15.75 -3.98 26.63
N LYS A 111 -15.05 -4.65 27.56
CA LYS A 111 -13.69 -5.20 27.33
C LYS A 111 -13.60 -6.14 26.12
N GLU A 112 -14.65 -6.93 25.83
CA GLU A 112 -14.68 -7.82 24.67
C GLU A 112 -14.68 -7.03 23.34
N LEU A 113 -15.39 -5.90 23.28
CA LEU A 113 -15.39 -5.03 22.10
C LEU A 113 -14.06 -4.31 21.94
N SER A 114 -13.47 -3.82 23.03
CA SER A 114 -12.15 -3.17 23.01
C SER A 114 -11.08 -4.10 22.45
N ALA A 115 -11.01 -5.33 22.97
CA ALA A 115 -10.07 -6.34 22.48
C ALA A 115 -10.24 -6.64 20.99
N LEU A 116 -11.49 -6.74 20.50
CA LEU A 116 -11.75 -6.94 19.07
C LEU A 116 -11.26 -5.76 18.23
N VAL A 117 -11.48 -4.53 18.68
CA VAL A 117 -11.01 -3.36 17.92
C VAL A 117 -9.47 -3.33 17.88
N LYS A 118 -8.79 -3.60 19.00
CA LYS A 118 -7.32 -3.68 19.04
C LYS A 118 -6.80 -4.77 18.08
N GLU A 119 -7.38 -5.98 18.16
CA GLU A 119 -7.02 -7.10 17.28
C GLU A 119 -7.25 -6.78 15.78
N TYR A 120 -8.31 -6.04 15.46
CA TYR A 120 -8.55 -5.57 14.09
C TYR A 120 -7.43 -4.67 13.58
N PHE A 121 -7.04 -3.66 14.37
CA PHE A 121 -5.98 -2.73 13.96
C PHE A 121 -4.63 -3.43 13.83
N GLU A 122 -4.29 -4.33 14.74
CA GLU A 122 -3.10 -5.17 14.64
C GLU A 122 -3.12 -6.07 13.38
N SER A 123 -4.24 -6.74 13.11
CA SER A 123 -4.41 -7.56 11.90
C SER A 123 -4.27 -6.72 10.63
N SER A 124 -4.89 -5.53 10.61
CA SER A 124 -4.82 -4.63 9.45
C SER A 124 -3.41 -4.08 9.20
N ALA A 125 -2.63 -3.82 10.25
CA ALA A 125 -1.23 -3.42 10.12
C ALA A 125 -0.40 -4.53 9.47
N LYS A 126 -0.53 -5.78 9.95
CA LYS A 126 0.15 -6.93 9.34
C LYS A 126 -0.27 -7.16 7.88
N THR A 127 -1.51 -6.85 7.51
CA THR A 127 -1.92 -6.92 6.11
C THR A 127 -1.25 -5.83 5.25
N LEU A 128 -1.00 -4.64 5.79
CA LEU A 128 -0.20 -3.62 5.10
C LEU A 128 1.25 -4.07 4.93
N ASP A 129 1.84 -4.72 5.94
CA ASP A 129 3.19 -5.32 5.83
C ASP A 129 3.23 -6.38 4.72
N PHE A 130 2.20 -7.22 4.64
CA PHE A 130 2.01 -8.16 3.54
C PHE A 130 1.94 -7.46 2.18
N CYS A 131 1.16 -6.39 2.04
CA CYS A 131 1.11 -5.62 0.79
C CYS A 131 2.49 -5.06 0.40
N ALA A 132 3.28 -4.58 1.36
CA ALA A 132 4.64 -4.09 1.11
C ALA A 132 5.60 -5.21 0.67
N ALA A 133 5.46 -6.41 1.25
CA ALA A 133 6.19 -7.60 0.82
C ALA A 133 5.81 -7.99 -0.63
N LEU A 134 4.51 -7.98 -0.95
CA LEU A 134 4.00 -8.25 -2.30
C LEU A 134 4.51 -7.24 -3.33
N GLU A 135 4.55 -5.95 -3.00
CA GLU A 135 5.16 -4.92 -3.86
C GLU A 135 6.64 -5.21 -4.16
N SER A 136 7.36 -5.78 -3.19
CA SER A 136 8.76 -6.16 -3.36
C SER A 136 8.89 -7.37 -4.30
N CYS A 137 8.00 -8.36 -4.19
CA CYS A 137 7.90 -9.47 -5.15
C CYS A 137 7.61 -8.96 -6.57
N LEU A 138 6.66 -8.03 -6.71
CA LEU A 138 6.33 -7.41 -8.00
C LEU A 138 7.50 -6.63 -8.61
N LYS A 139 8.31 -5.96 -7.80
CA LYS A 139 9.55 -5.31 -8.28
C LYS A 139 10.54 -6.34 -8.83
N ARG A 140 10.72 -7.48 -8.16
CA ARG A 140 11.55 -8.58 -8.67
C ARG A 140 11.01 -9.12 -9.99
N ALA A 141 9.69 -9.38 -10.07
CA ALA A 141 9.06 -9.86 -11.29
C ALA A 141 9.22 -8.89 -12.47
N ARG A 142 9.06 -7.58 -12.25
CA ARG A 142 9.30 -6.53 -13.26
C ARG A 142 10.77 -6.45 -13.70
N ASN A 143 11.71 -6.68 -12.80
CA ASN A 143 13.12 -6.78 -13.17
C ASN A 143 13.36 -8.00 -14.06
N SER A 144 12.79 -9.15 -13.73
CA SER A 144 12.86 -10.35 -14.56
C SER A 144 12.23 -10.16 -15.95
N GLN A 145 11.08 -9.47 -16.02
CA GLN A 145 10.46 -9.04 -17.27
C GLN A 145 11.42 -8.19 -18.13
N LEU A 146 12.10 -7.22 -17.53
CA LEU A 146 13.05 -6.37 -18.25
C LEU A 146 14.21 -7.18 -18.83
N ILE A 147 14.73 -8.17 -18.10
CA ILE A 147 15.80 -9.05 -18.60
C ILE A 147 15.34 -9.81 -19.84
N ILE A 148 14.12 -10.36 -19.84
CA ILE A 148 13.56 -11.04 -21.02
C ILE A 148 13.42 -10.07 -22.20
N GLN A 149 12.90 -8.86 -21.97
CA GLN A 149 12.76 -7.85 -23.02
C GLN A 149 14.12 -7.46 -23.63
N VAL A 150 15.17 -7.38 -22.81
CA VAL A 150 16.54 -7.17 -23.29
C VAL A 150 17.00 -8.36 -24.14
N ALA A 151 16.78 -9.61 -23.69
CA ALA A 151 17.12 -10.81 -24.45
C ALA A 151 16.44 -10.84 -25.83
N LEU A 152 15.14 -10.50 -25.90
CA LEU A 152 14.40 -10.43 -27.16
C LEU A 152 14.95 -9.35 -28.10
N ARG A 153 15.36 -8.20 -27.56
CA ARG A 153 16.00 -7.15 -28.36
C ARG A 153 17.37 -7.60 -28.89
N ARG A 154 18.20 -8.24 -28.04
CA ARG A 154 19.48 -8.80 -28.46
C ARG A 154 19.30 -9.82 -29.59
N PHE A 155 18.27 -10.64 -29.49
CA PHE A 155 17.95 -11.61 -30.53
C PHE A 155 17.65 -10.93 -31.87
N GLU A 156 16.79 -9.91 -31.88
CA GLU A 156 16.46 -9.15 -33.09
C GLU A 156 17.70 -8.47 -33.70
N GLU A 157 18.60 -7.92 -32.86
CA GLU A 157 19.89 -7.35 -33.28
C GLU A 157 20.83 -8.40 -33.89
N GLU A 158 20.98 -9.56 -33.24
CA GLU A 158 21.86 -10.65 -33.68
C GLU A 158 21.34 -11.34 -34.95
N VAL A 159 20.02 -11.42 -35.15
CA VAL A 159 19.41 -11.88 -36.41
C VAL A 159 19.71 -10.91 -37.55
N ALA A 160 19.61 -9.60 -37.32
CA ALA A 160 19.81 -8.59 -38.36
C ALA A 160 21.26 -8.46 -38.86
N LEU A 161 22.24 -8.84 -38.04
CA LEU A 161 23.67 -8.70 -38.34
C LEU A 161 24.30 -9.91 -39.06
N HIS A 162 23.59 -11.03 -39.18
CA HIS A 162 24.16 -12.26 -39.74
C HIS A 162 23.87 -12.45 -41.24
N ASP A 163 24.90 -12.17 -42.06
CA ASP A 163 24.96 -12.47 -43.50
C ASP A 163 25.77 -13.75 -43.84
N GLY A 164 25.86 -14.69 -42.89
CA GLY A 164 26.22 -16.10 -43.20
C GLY A 164 27.58 -16.65 -42.76
N VAL A 165 28.42 -15.95 -41.97
CA VAL A 165 29.80 -16.45 -41.65
C VAL A 165 30.23 -16.30 -40.17
N VAL A 166 29.35 -16.50 -39.18
CA VAL A 166 29.78 -16.50 -37.77
C VAL A 166 29.32 -17.77 -37.07
N GLU A 167 30.30 -18.49 -36.53
CA GLU A 167 30.19 -19.79 -35.86
C GLU A 167 29.43 -19.74 -34.52
N THR A 168 29.14 -18.55 -34.00
CA THR A 168 28.46 -18.34 -32.70
C THR A 168 27.34 -17.30 -32.84
N LYS A 169 26.10 -17.76 -33.10
CA LYS A 169 24.92 -16.89 -33.07
C LYS A 169 24.33 -16.81 -31.66
N TYR A 170 23.61 -15.72 -31.39
CA TYR A 170 22.78 -15.52 -30.19
C TYR A 170 23.53 -15.50 -28.85
N VAL A 171 24.84 -15.22 -28.85
CA VAL A 171 25.66 -15.22 -27.63
C VAL A 171 25.10 -14.25 -26.59
N LYS A 172 24.75 -13.03 -26.99
CA LYS A 172 24.21 -12.01 -26.08
C LYS A 172 22.79 -12.34 -25.64
N THR A 173 21.98 -12.89 -26.56
CA THR A 173 20.64 -13.37 -26.21
C THR A 173 20.70 -14.44 -25.12
N LEU A 174 21.52 -15.47 -25.31
CA LEU A 174 21.66 -16.58 -24.37
C LEU A 174 22.27 -16.13 -23.03
N GLU A 175 23.17 -15.14 -23.04
CA GLU A 175 23.67 -14.50 -21.81
C GLU A 175 22.53 -13.88 -21.00
N GLU A 176 21.66 -13.09 -21.63
CA GLU A 176 20.53 -12.47 -20.94
C GLU A 176 19.49 -13.49 -20.47
N LEU A 177 19.26 -14.56 -21.24
CA LEU A 177 18.40 -15.66 -20.77
C LEU A 177 18.99 -16.37 -19.54
N ARG A 178 20.32 -16.53 -19.45
CA ARG A 178 20.98 -17.03 -18.23
C ARG A 178 20.83 -16.04 -17.07
N ASN A 179 20.87 -14.73 -17.32
CA ASN A 179 20.60 -13.70 -16.30
C ASN A 179 19.17 -13.79 -15.78
N PHE A 180 18.18 -14.03 -16.65
CA PHE A 180 16.79 -14.25 -16.22
C PHE A 180 16.67 -15.49 -15.33
N LYS A 181 17.32 -16.59 -15.71
CA LYS A 181 17.37 -17.81 -14.88
C LYS A 181 18.03 -17.53 -13.52
N ALA A 182 19.08 -16.71 -13.48
CA ALA A 182 19.77 -16.35 -12.25
C ALA A 182 18.98 -15.38 -11.34
N ALA A 183 18.03 -14.61 -11.90
CA ALA A 183 17.17 -13.71 -11.13
C ALA A 183 16.26 -14.47 -10.15
N GLY A 184 15.94 -15.74 -10.44
CA GLY A 184 15.21 -16.64 -9.56
C GLY A 184 13.72 -16.29 -9.40
N ASP A 185 13.09 -16.95 -8.43
CA ASP A 185 11.68 -16.79 -8.12
C ASP A 185 11.42 -15.43 -7.42
N PRO A 186 10.49 -14.60 -7.92
CA PRO A 186 10.09 -13.38 -7.23
C PRO A 186 9.36 -13.63 -5.91
N PHE A 187 8.82 -14.82 -5.62
CA PHE A 187 8.13 -15.16 -4.38
C PHE A 187 9.01 -16.05 -3.51
N THR A 188 9.34 -15.59 -2.30
CA THR A 188 10.20 -16.34 -1.36
C THR A 188 9.36 -17.13 -0.36
N ASP A 189 9.97 -18.09 0.33
CA ASP A 189 9.30 -18.84 1.41
C ASP A 189 8.74 -17.90 2.50
N GLU A 190 9.44 -16.81 2.81
CA GLU A 190 8.98 -15.80 3.76
C GLU A 190 7.70 -15.10 3.31
N PHE A 191 7.55 -14.86 2.00
CA PHE A 191 6.31 -14.30 1.44
C PHE A 191 5.14 -15.24 1.69
N TYR A 192 5.31 -16.56 1.48
CA TYR A 192 4.26 -17.55 1.71
C TYR A 192 3.90 -17.70 3.20
N ILE A 193 4.91 -17.70 4.07
CA ILE A 193 4.70 -17.71 5.52
C ILE A 193 3.88 -16.49 5.95
N LEU A 194 4.22 -15.30 5.44
CA LEU A 194 3.50 -14.06 5.73
C LEU A 194 2.07 -14.10 5.18
N PHE A 195 1.89 -14.51 3.92
CA PHE A 195 0.56 -14.64 3.30
C PHE A 195 -0.34 -15.56 4.14
N GLN A 196 0.13 -16.76 4.49
CA GLN A 196 -0.66 -17.73 5.26
C GLN A 196 -0.99 -17.21 6.67
N SER A 197 -0.03 -16.56 7.32
CA SER A 197 -0.21 -15.96 8.64
C SER A 197 -1.31 -14.90 8.62
N VAL A 198 -1.23 -13.95 7.69
CA VAL A 198 -2.22 -12.87 7.55
C VAL A 198 -3.59 -13.43 7.15
N TYR A 199 -3.64 -14.37 6.21
CA TYR A 199 -4.90 -14.97 5.78
C TYR A 199 -5.64 -15.67 6.93
N ARG A 200 -4.92 -16.47 7.73
CA ARG A 200 -5.47 -17.13 8.92
C ARG A 200 -5.96 -16.12 9.96
N GLN A 201 -5.20 -15.04 10.18
CA GLN A 201 -5.59 -14.00 11.13
C GLN A 201 -6.88 -13.30 10.68
N GLN A 202 -7.00 -12.94 9.40
CA GLN A 202 -8.20 -12.29 8.86
C GLN A 202 -9.43 -13.21 8.94
N VAL A 203 -9.29 -14.51 8.64
CA VAL A 203 -10.38 -15.49 8.79
C VAL A 203 -10.80 -15.63 10.27
N SER A 204 -9.84 -15.72 11.18
CA SER A 204 -10.13 -15.77 12.63
C SER A 204 -10.87 -14.52 13.11
N MET A 205 -10.41 -13.35 12.68
CA MET A 205 -11.02 -12.07 12.99
C MET A 205 -12.48 -12.01 12.49
N LEU A 206 -12.74 -12.45 11.26
CA LEU A 206 -14.09 -12.49 10.70
C LEU A 206 -15.03 -13.37 11.52
N GLN A 207 -14.57 -14.55 11.95
CA GLN A 207 -15.34 -15.46 12.79
C GLN A 207 -15.69 -14.84 14.15
N LYS A 208 -14.71 -14.18 14.80
CA LYS A 208 -14.92 -13.46 16.07
C LYS A 208 -15.94 -12.34 15.94
N LEU A 209 -15.86 -11.54 14.87
CA LEU A 209 -16.81 -10.46 14.58
C LEU A 209 -18.22 -10.98 14.32
N GLN A 210 -18.36 -12.05 13.54
CA GLN A 210 -19.64 -12.71 13.30
C GLN A 210 -20.26 -13.24 14.59
N LEU A 211 -19.47 -13.84 15.48
CA LEU A 211 -19.94 -14.29 16.78
C LEU A 211 -20.41 -13.12 17.64
N ARG A 212 -19.64 -12.04 17.71
CA ARG A 212 -20.00 -10.84 18.48
C ARG A 212 -21.28 -10.19 17.96
N LYS A 213 -21.44 -10.08 16.64
CA LYS A 213 -22.67 -9.60 16.00
C LYS A 213 -23.88 -10.43 16.42
N LYS A 214 -23.79 -11.77 16.36
CA LYS A 214 -24.87 -12.68 16.80
C LYS A 214 -25.21 -12.48 18.28
N LYS A 215 -24.23 -12.27 19.16
CA LYS A 215 -24.47 -11.98 20.59
C LYS A 215 -25.23 -10.67 20.76
N LEU A 216 -24.85 -9.61 20.04
CA LEU A 216 -25.54 -8.31 20.07
C LEU A 216 -26.97 -8.41 19.54
N ASP A 217 -27.19 -9.17 18.46
CA ASP A 217 -28.53 -9.43 17.92
C ASP A 217 -29.45 -10.12 18.93
N LYS A 218 -28.94 -11.13 19.65
CA LYS A 218 -29.70 -11.81 20.71
C LYS A 218 -30.04 -10.85 21.86
N LYS A 219 -29.08 -10.03 22.31
CA LYS A 219 -29.30 -9.02 23.36
C LYS A 219 -30.33 -7.98 22.97
N MET A 220 -30.31 -7.50 21.73
CA MET A 220 -31.31 -6.56 21.23
C MET A 220 -32.71 -7.17 21.19
N LYS A 221 -32.83 -8.44 20.75
CA LYS A 221 -34.11 -9.16 20.70
C LYS A 221 -34.71 -9.42 22.09
N SER A 222 -33.91 -9.87 23.05
CA SER A 222 -34.38 -10.15 24.43
C SER A 222 -34.90 -8.91 25.14
N MET A 223 -34.49 -7.74 24.67
CA MET A 223 -34.88 -6.46 25.23
C MET A 223 -36.07 -5.81 24.54
N ALA A 224 -36.42 -6.20 23.31
CA ALA A 224 -37.58 -5.63 22.63
C ALA A 224 -38.94 -5.91 23.34
N VAL A 225 -38.93 -6.62 24.48
CA VAL A 225 -40.07 -6.85 25.35
C VAL A 225 -40.33 -5.60 26.19
N PRO A 226 -41.51 -4.95 26.06
CA PRO A 226 -41.82 -3.75 26.84
C PRO A 226 -41.92 -4.09 28.33
N ILE A 227 -40.99 -3.56 29.13
CA ILE A 227 -41.21 -3.43 30.57
C ILE A 227 -42.02 -2.14 30.74
N VAL A 228 -43.15 -2.18 31.45
CA VAL A 228 -43.85 -0.96 31.85
C VAL A 228 -42.97 -0.28 32.88
N VAL A 229 -42.33 0.83 32.49
CA VAL A 229 -41.41 1.53 33.37
C VAL A 229 -41.61 3.04 33.33
N ASP A 230 -41.37 3.65 34.50
CA ASP A 230 -41.39 5.08 34.75
C ASP A 230 -40.49 5.88 33.78
N LYS A 231 -40.63 7.21 33.80
CA LYS A 231 -39.92 8.11 32.89
C LYS A 231 -38.38 8.00 33.00
N TRP A 232 -37.86 7.66 34.18
CA TRP A 232 -36.43 7.49 34.43
C TRP A 232 -35.90 6.20 33.82
N CYS A 233 -36.57 5.07 34.04
CA CYS A 233 -36.23 3.80 33.43
C CYS A 233 -36.31 3.83 31.90
N ASN A 234 -37.27 4.57 31.32
CA ASN A 234 -37.30 4.80 29.87
C ASN A 234 -36.06 5.55 29.36
N SER A 235 -35.54 6.52 30.12
CA SER A 235 -34.32 7.24 29.75
C SER A 235 -33.08 6.33 29.79
N LEU A 236 -32.91 5.56 30.87
CA LEU A 236 -31.82 4.59 31.00
C LEU A 236 -31.89 3.50 29.92
N TRP A 237 -33.09 2.99 29.66
CA TRP A 237 -33.34 1.99 28.64
C TRP A 237 -32.96 2.48 27.24
N ASN A 238 -33.38 3.70 26.88
CA ASN A 238 -33.05 4.32 25.60
C ASN A 238 -31.53 4.54 25.46
N GLY A 239 -30.85 4.94 26.54
CA GLY A 239 -29.38 5.04 26.57
C GLY A 239 -28.69 3.70 26.30
N TYR A 240 -29.12 2.63 26.96
CA TYR A 240 -28.58 1.29 26.75
C TYR A 240 -28.83 0.76 25.34
N MET A 241 -30.04 0.95 24.81
CA MET A 241 -30.39 0.58 23.43
C MET A 241 -29.55 1.33 22.39
N LYS A 242 -29.33 2.63 22.59
CA LYS A 242 -28.45 3.45 21.74
C LYS A 242 -27.01 2.93 21.77
N ALA A 243 -26.48 2.61 22.95
CA ALA A 243 -25.14 2.05 23.10
C ALA A 243 -25.00 0.70 22.38
N LEU A 244 -25.94 -0.24 22.55
CA LEU A 244 -25.90 -1.52 21.84
C LEU A 244 -25.99 -1.37 20.32
N LYS A 245 -26.77 -0.40 19.83
CA LYS A 245 -26.84 -0.10 18.40
C LYS A 245 -25.49 0.41 17.89
N GLY A 246 -24.85 1.31 18.63
CA GLY A 246 -23.49 1.77 18.32
C GLY A 246 -22.48 0.63 18.26
N GLN A 247 -22.48 -0.27 19.25
CA GLN A 247 -21.59 -1.46 19.25
C GLN A 247 -21.83 -2.35 18.03
N LYS A 248 -23.10 -2.59 17.68
CA LYS A 248 -23.46 -3.42 16.53
C LYS A 248 -23.00 -2.80 15.21
N GLU A 249 -23.19 -1.50 15.05
CA GLU A 249 -22.74 -0.77 13.87
C GLU A 249 -21.21 -0.81 13.72
N LEU A 250 -20.46 -0.65 14.82
CA LEU A 250 -19.00 -0.79 14.83
C LEU A 250 -18.57 -2.20 14.41
N VAL A 251 -19.17 -3.24 15.01
CA VAL A 251 -18.87 -4.64 14.68
C VAL A 251 -19.18 -4.95 13.21
N ILE A 252 -20.28 -4.42 12.67
CA ILE A 252 -20.62 -4.58 11.25
C ILE A 252 -19.55 -3.94 10.36
N SER A 253 -19.07 -2.75 10.69
CA SER A 253 -18.02 -2.09 9.91
C SER A 253 -16.69 -2.84 9.95
N LEU A 254 -16.28 -3.32 11.13
CA LEU A 254 -15.09 -4.17 11.26
C LEU A 254 -15.24 -5.44 10.40
N GLN A 255 -16.44 -6.04 10.41
CA GLN A 255 -16.74 -7.26 9.66
C GLN A 255 -16.63 -7.02 8.15
N VAL A 256 -17.19 -5.91 7.65
CA VAL A 256 -17.13 -5.54 6.23
C VAL A 256 -15.68 -5.33 5.79
N GLY A 257 -14.89 -4.56 6.54
CA GLY A 257 -13.48 -4.34 6.22
C GLY A 257 -12.67 -5.64 6.21
N THR A 258 -12.88 -6.50 7.21
CA THR A 258 -12.22 -7.82 7.29
C THR A 258 -12.59 -8.72 6.10
N PHE A 259 -13.85 -8.70 5.67
CA PHE A 259 -14.31 -9.49 4.53
C PHE A 259 -13.70 -9.03 3.20
N ILE A 260 -13.62 -7.71 2.98
CA ILE A 260 -12.99 -7.14 1.78
C ILE A 260 -11.54 -7.60 1.68
N VAL A 261 -10.78 -7.54 2.77
CA VAL A 261 -9.39 -8.00 2.81
C VAL A 261 -9.25 -9.47 2.42
N ILE A 262 -10.11 -10.35 2.95
CA ILE A 262 -10.08 -11.78 2.61
C ILE A 262 -10.30 -11.97 1.09
N GLN A 263 -11.27 -11.25 0.52
CA GLN A 263 -11.56 -11.33 -0.90
C GLN A 263 -10.38 -10.84 -1.76
N ASP A 264 -9.76 -9.72 -1.37
CA ASP A 264 -8.56 -9.23 -2.07
C ASP A 264 -7.40 -10.21 -1.97
N MET A 265 -7.18 -10.84 -0.81
CA MET A 265 -6.16 -11.87 -0.64
C MET A 265 -6.43 -13.13 -1.48
N ASP A 266 -7.69 -13.54 -1.62
CA ASP A 266 -8.06 -14.67 -2.49
C ASP A 266 -7.76 -14.35 -3.97
N ASN A 267 -8.06 -13.13 -4.42
CA ASN A 267 -7.71 -12.66 -5.77
C ASN A 267 -6.19 -12.61 -5.98
N ILE A 268 -5.46 -12.05 -5.01
CA ILE A 268 -3.99 -11.99 -5.03
C ILE A 268 -3.40 -13.40 -5.14
N ARG A 269 -3.89 -14.37 -4.36
CA ARG A 269 -3.41 -15.77 -4.42
C ARG A 269 -3.56 -16.36 -5.82
N ILE A 270 -4.71 -16.13 -6.47
CA ILE A 270 -4.95 -16.64 -7.83
C ILE A 270 -3.93 -16.07 -8.82
N LEU A 271 -3.68 -14.76 -8.73
CA LEU A 271 -2.73 -14.08 -9.61
C LEU A 271 -1.27 -14.46 -9.33
N VAL A 272 -0.90 -14.66 -8.05
CA VAL A 272 0.43 -15.18 -7.67
C VAL A 272 0.65 -16.56 -8.30
N ASN A 273 -0.27 -17.50 -8.11
CA ASN A 273 -0.16 -18.85 -8.68
C ASN A 273 -0.10 -18.81 -10.22
N LYS A 274 -0.84 -17.90 -10.86
CA LYS A 274 -0.77 -17.69 -12.31
C LYS A 274 0.60 -17.18 -12.74
N LEU A 275 1.15 -16.21 -12.02
CA LEU A 275 2.45 -15.63 -12.32
C LEU A 275 3.58 -16.66 -12.17
N GLU A 276 3.53 -17.48 -11.12
CA GLU A 276 4.48 -18.59 -10.93
C GLU A 276 4.45 -19.57 -12.10
N ALA A 277 3.26 -20.00 -12.53
CA ALA A 277 3.12 -20.89 -13.67
C ALA A 277 3.67 -20.28 -14.98
N GLU A 278 3.49 -18.96 -15.19
CA GLU A 278 4.04 -18.23 -16.32
C GLU A 278 5.58 -18.15 -16.25
N ILE A 279 6.15 -17.94 -15.06
CA ILE A 279 7.61 -17.94 -14.83
C ILE A 279 8.20 -19.31 -15.11
N ASP A 280 7.58 -20.39 -14.59
CA ASP A 280 8.02 -21.75 -14.84
C ASP A 280 8.03 -22.09 -16.34
N ALA A 281 6.98 -21.68 -17.06
CA ALA A 281 6.89 -21.88 -18.51
C ALA A 281 7.97 -21.11 -19.28
N LEU A 282 8.36 -19.92 -18.82
CA LEU A 282 9.47 -19.13 -19.38
C LEU A 282 10.83 -19.76 -19.04
N LEU A 283 11.03 -20.23 -17.81
CA LEU A 283 12.26 -20.91 -17.38
C LEU A 283 12.49 -22.22 -18.13
N GLN A 284 11.43 -22.98 -18.41
CA GLN A 284 11.51 -24.18 -19.24
C GLN A 284 12.03 -23.85 -20.64
N ASN A 285 11.49 -22.80 -21.28
CA ASN A 285 11.99 -22.31 -22.56
C ASN A 285 13.47 -21.91 -22.49
N VAL A 286 13.84 -21.12 -21.48
CA VAL A 286 15.23 -20.71 -21.27
C VAL A 286 16.17 -21.91 -21.13
N ASN A 287 15.78 -22.94 -20.37
CA ASN A 287 16.57 -24.15 -20.23
C ASN A 287 16.75 -24.87 -21.58
N ILE A 288 15.70 -24.95 -22.41
CA ILE A 288 15.79 -25.55 -23.75
C ILE A 288 16.76 -24.74 -24.63
N ALA A 289 16.66 -23.41 -24.65
CA ALA A 289 17.56 -22.55 -25.43
C ALA A 289 19.03 -22.71 -25.01
N VAL A 290 19.29 -22.75 -23.70
CA VAL A 290 20.66 -22.89 -23.16
C VAL A 290 21.24 -24.28 -23.43
N ILE A 291 20.45 -25.36 -23.32
CA ILE A 291 20.92 -26.72 -23.63
C ILE A 291 21.25 -26.88 -25.12
N ASN A 292 20.53 -26.17 -25.98
CA ASN A 292 20.64 -26.27 -27.43
C ASN A 292 21.32 -25.02 -28.03
N GLU A 293 22.32 -24.47 -27.34
CA GLU A 293 22.95 -23.20 -27.72
C GLU A 293 23.56 -23.19 -29.13
N ASP A 294 24.08 -24.34 -29.59
CA ASP A 294 24.64 -24.51 -30.94
C ASP A 294 23.58 -24.80 -32.01
N ALA A 295 22.34 -25.12 -31.62
CA ALA A 295 21.25 -25.46 -32.54
C ALA A 295 20.36 -24.24 -32.82
N PHE A 296 20.85 -23.34 -33.66
CA PHE A 296 20.25 -22.02 -33.90
C PHE A 296 18.76 -22.01 -34.26
N GLU A 297 18.27 -22.99 -35.02
CA GLU A 297 16.84 -23.11 -35.36
C GLU A 297 15.98 -23.44 -34.12
N ILE A 298 16.50 -24.23 -33.18
CA ILE A 298 15.82 -24.52 -31.90
C ILE A 298 15.76 -23.25 -31.06
N VAL A 299 16.88 -22.52 -30.93
CA VAL A 299 16.92 -21.25 -30.18
C VAL A 299 15.90 -20.26 -30.74
N LYS A 300 15.80 -20.13 -32.07
CA LYS A 300 14.80 -19.27 -32.73
C LYS A 300 13.36 -19.65 -32.39
N ILE A 301 13.02 -20.93 -32.48
CA ILE A 301 11.67 -21.44 -32.12
C ILE A 301 11.35 -21.13 -30.66
N VAL A 302 12.32 -21.34 -29.76
CA VAL A 302 12.16 -21.06 -28.33
C VAL A 302 11.97 -19.57 -28.06
N ILE A 303 12.72 -18.69 -28.73
CA ILE A 303 12.57 -17.25 -28.61
C ILE A 303 11.19 -16.79 -29.08
N ASP A 304 10.67 -17.34 -30.18
CA ASP A 304 9.31 -17.04 -30.65
C ASP A 304 8.25 -17.45 -29.61
N ASP A 305 8.46 -18.57 -28.90
CA ASP A 305 7.57 -19.01 -27.82
C ASP A 305 7.70 -18.12 -26.56
N ILE A 306 8.91 -17.71 -26.18
CA ILE A 306 9.15 -16.72 -25.11
C ILE A 306 8.42 -15.42 -25.43
N LYS A 307 8.52 -14.92 -26.66
CA LYS A 307 7.86 -13.68 -27.11
C LYS A 307 6.34 -13.76 -26.96
N LYS A 308 5.73 -14.91 -27.27
CA LYS A 308 4.28 -15.15 -27.08
C LYS A 308 3.87 -15.19 -25.61
N LYS A 309 4.65 -15.85 -24.76
CA LYS A 309 4.36 -15.98 -23.32
C LYS A 309 4.58 -14.67 -22.55
N LEU A 310 5.46 -13.79 -23.03
CA LEU A 310 5.80 -12.54 -22.36
C LEU A 310 4.59 -11.61 -22.18
N GLU A 311 3.66 -11.57 -23.13
CA GLU A 311 2.47 -10.71 -23.01
C GLU A 311 1.58 -11.12 -21.82
N GLY A 312 1.33 -12.42 -21.65
CA GLY A 312 0.58 -12.93 -20.49
C GLY A 312 1.28 -12.65 -19.16
N PHE A 313 2.60 -12.88 -19.12
CA PHE A 313 3.44 -12.57 -17.97
C PHE A 313 3.38 -11.09 -17.57
N MET A 314 3.47 -10.18 -18.54
CA MET A 314 3.36 -8.73 -18.31
C MET A 314 1.99 -8.34 -17.77
N GLN A 315 0.91 -8.85 -18.37
CA GLN A 315 -0.44 -8.55 -17.92
C GLN A 315 -0.69 -9.04 -16.49
N THR A 316 -0.25 -10.25 -16.14
CA THR A 316 -0.40 -10.79 -14.79
C THR A 316 0.35 -9.96 -13.74
N ILE A 317 1.53 -9.42 -14.06
CA ILE A 317 2.27 -8.49 -13.18
C ILE A 317 1.48 -7.20 -12.94
N GLU A 318 0.86 -6.64 -13.98
CA GLU A 318 0.05 -5.43 -13.88
C GLU A 318 -1.21 -5.66 -13.03
N ASP A 319 -1.96 -6.73 -13.34
CA ASP A 319 -3.17 -7.13 -12.61
C ASP A 319 -2.87 -7.36 -11.12
N LEU A 320 -1.79 -8.09 -10.82
CA LEU A 320 -1.36 -8.35 -9.44
C LEU A 320 -0.95 -7.05 -8.73
N GLY A 321 -0.32 -6.11 -9.45
CA GLY A 321 0.02 -4.79 -8.93
C GLY A 321 -1.21 -3.93 -8.61
N GLU A 322 -2.24 -3.98 -9.44
CA GLU A 322 -3.51 -3.29 -9.18
C GLU A 322 -4.19 -3.86 -7.94
N HIS A 323 -4.28 -5.19 -7.83
CA HIS A 323 -4.85 -5.85 -6.66
C HIS A 323 -4.07 -5.59 -5.36
N ALA A 324 -2.74 -5.56 -5.41
CA ALA A 324 -1.90 -5.21 -4.26
C ALA A 324 -2.18 -3.77 -3.79
N SER A 325 -2.23 -2.83 -4.73
CA SER A 325 -2.50 -1.41 -4.44
C SER A 325 -3.90 -1.20 -3.89
N LYS A 326 -4.89 -1.87 -4.48
CA LYS A 326 -6.28 -1.86 -4.03
C LYS A 326 -6.42 -2.41 -2.61
N CYS A 327 -5.82 -3.56 -2.32
CA CYS A 327 -5.87 -4.16 -0.99
C CYS A 327 -5.31 -3.20 0.08
N SER A 328 -4.15 -2.61 -0.17
CA SER A 328 -3.53 -1.61 0.70
C SER A 328 -4.43 -0.38 0.90
N HIS A 329 -5.04 0.11 -0.18
CA HIS A 329 -5.98 1.24 -0.13
C HIS A 329 -7.22 0.93 0.71
N ASP A 330 -7.90 -0.19 0.44
CA ASP A 330 -9.13 -0.61 1.11
C ASP A 330 -8.89 -0.80 2.62
N ILE A 331 -7.73 -1.33 3.02
CA ILE A 331 -7.33 -1.46 4.42
C ILE A 331 -7.16 -0.09 5.09
N ARG A 332 -6.46 0.85 4.46
CA ARG A 332 -6.26 2.20 5.01
C ARG A 332 -7.59 2.94 5.14
N GLN A 333 -8.46 2.81 4.15
CA GLN A 333 -9.79 3.40 4.19
C GLN A 333 -10.64 2.77 5.31
N ALA A 334 -10.64 1.44 5.43
CA ALA A 334 -11.38 0.75 6.48
C ALA A 334 -10.90 1.18 7.87
N ARG A 335 -9.59 1.20 8.12
CA ARG A 335 -8.99 1.73 9.37
C ARG A 335 -9.49 3.14 9.68
N THR A 336 -9.48 4.03 8.70
CA THR A 336 -9.95 5.42 8.86
C THR A 336 -11.43 5.49 9.23
N VAL A 337 -12.28 4.73 8.55
CA VAL A 337 -13.73 4.67 8.85
C VAL A 337 -13.98 4.15 10.27
N ILE A 338 -13.22 3.14 10.69
CA ILE A 338 -13.32 2.58 12.05
C ILE A 338 -12.88 3.61 13.08
N LEU A 339 -11.75 4.29 12.89
CA LEU A 339 -11.30 5.37 13.78
C LEU A 339 -12.34 6.48 13.92
N GLN A 340 -12.92 6.95 12.81
CA GLN A 340 -13.96 7.97 12.86
C GLN A 340 -15.19 7.51 13.65
N ARG A 341 -15.57 6.23 13.55
CA ARG A 341 -16.68 5.66 14.35
C ARG A 341 -16.34 5.56 15.82
N ILE A 342 -15.09 5.27 16.16
CA ILE A 342 -14.58 5.23 17.54
C ILE A 342 -14.60 6.64 18.15
N ILE A 343 -14.10 7.64 17.43
CA ILE A 343 -14.08 9.04 17.87
C ILE A 343 -15.50 9.56 18.10
N ARG A 344 -16.41 9.28 17.14
CA ARG A 344 -17.83 9.70 17.21
C ARG A 344 -18.67 8.84 18.14
N TYR A 345 -18.09 7.83 18.77
CA TYR A 345 -18.81 6.99 19.72
C TYR A 345 -19.20 7.88 20.92
N PRO A 346 -20.49 7.96 21.28
CA PRO A 346 -20.95 8.91 22.28
C PRO A 346 -20.29 8.64 23.63
N ASP A 347 -19.67 9.67 24.19
CA ASP A 347 -19.26 9.71 25.58
C ASP A 347 -20.52 9.65 26.46
N ARG A 348 -20.45 8.90 27.55
CA ARG A 348 -21.60 8.67 28.44
C ARG A 348 -21.99 9.91 29.23
#